data_AF-B8G571-F1
#
_entry.id   AF-B8G571-F1
#
_cell.length_a   1.000
_cell.length_b   1.000
_cell.length_c   1.000
_cell.angle_alpha   90.00
_cell.angle_beta   90.00
_cell.angle_gamma   90.00
#
_symmetry.space_group_name_H-M   'P 1'
#
loop_
_entity.id
_entity.type
_entity.pdbx_description
1 polymer ?
#
loop_
_entity_poly.entity_id
_entity_poly.type
_entity_poly.pdbx_seq_one_letter_code
_entity_poly.pdbx_strand_id
1 'polypeptide(L)'
;MSETVSPSSNPSPSGTERSGAGNASVTTETRPIRRRFLLNDRLRTGMLVLLGVLVIVILVLLVFGITGWSLSARPQSRLAPRDLILQPPTVAPVAGSVPSVPTTVVDVAPRFAAAYEQLGGLRRLGLPISPALLYNGREVQWFERARVEYWPELSGTPYEFQIGLVGVEYVAGRTFLRPDPFESRPDLRYFPETGFGVGGLFLQYWEENGGLQSFGYPISAEFDEVQPDGRAFRVQYFERARFELHPAAAGTPYVVQLGLLGSALYFGEPRPQTVQPRPTPVP
;
A
#
# COMPACT_ATOMS: atom_id res chain seq x y z
N MET A 1 -62.12 -18.73 -0.56
CA MET A 1 -62.25 -18.93 0.90
C MET A 1 -61.49 -17.80 1.56
N SER A 2 -62.23 -16.95 2.24
CA SER A 2 -61.81 -15.70 2.87
C SER A 2 -61.62 -15.92 4.37
N GLU A 3 -60.65 -15.25 4.98
CA GLU A 3 -60.64 -14.84 6.40
C GLU A 3 -59.52 -13.75 6.53
N THR A 4 -59.81 -12.43 6.63
CA THR A 4 -60.08 -11.59 7.83
C THR A 4 -59.16 -11.82 9.04
N VAL A 5 -58.70 -10.88 9.88
CA VAL A 5 -58.43 -9.41 9.93
C VAL A 5 -58.00 -9.12 11.40
N SER A 6 -56.81 -8.53 11.61
CA SER A 6 -56.41 -7.49 12.62
C SER A 6 -56.69 -7.68 14.16
N PRO A 7 -56.40 -6.69 15.04
CA PRO A 7 -55.11 -6.43 15.71
C PRO A 7 -55.24 -6.29 17.25
N SER A 8 -54.16 -6.01 17.99
CA SER A 8 -54.27 -5.57 19.41
C SER A 8 -53.32 -4.42 19.76
N SER A 9 -53.89 -3.46 20.46
CA SER A 9 -53.40 -2.13 20.86
C SER A 9 -52.86 -2.08 22.31
N ASN A 10 -51.99 -1.08 22.53
CA ASN A 10 -51.53 -0.36 23.75
C ASN A 10 -52.42 -0.42 25.02
N PRO A 11 -51.88 -0.17 26.25
CA PRO A 11 -51.52 1.22 26.67
C PRO A 11 -50.41 1.42 27.74
N SER A 12 -49.91 2.66 27.85
CA SER A 12 -49.30 3.27 29.07
C SER A 12 -50.39 3.89 29.96
N PRO A 13 -50.19 4.12 31.29
CA PRO A 13 -49.84 5.48 31.75
C PRO A 13 -49.09 5.66 33.12
N SER A 14 -48.34 6.77 33.21
CA SER A 14 -48.09 7.79 34.27
C SER A 14 -48.03 7.53 35.81
N GLY A 15 -47.00 8.16 36.45
CA GLY A 15 -47.06 8.99 37.70
C GLY A 15 -46.57 8.36 39.03
N THR A 16 -46.15 9.02 40.13
CA THR A 16 -45.74 10.39 40.55
C THR A 16 -45.37 10.34 42.07
N GLU A 17 -44.47 11.22 42.59
CA GLU A 17 -44.26 11.66 44.02
C GLU A 17 -43.59 10.68 45.06
N ARG A 18 -42.89 11.05 46.17
CA ARG A 18 -42.64 12.26 47.03
C ARG A 18 -41.43 11.97 47.98
N SER A 19 -40.51 12.91 48.26
CA SER A 19 -40.35 13.80 49.47
C SER A 19 -39.82 13.20 50.80
N GLY A 20 -38.86 13.90 51.45
CA GLY A 20 -38.54 13.76 52.88
C GLY A 20 -37.24 14.45 53.34
N ALA A 21 -37.35 15.57 54.08
CA ALA A 21 -36.27 16.37 54.66
C ALA A 21 -36.12 16.15 56.19
N GLY A 22 -34.98 16.52 56.80
CA GLY A 22 -34.84 16.61 58.26
C GLY A 22 -33.46 17.12 58.75
N ASN A 23 -33.46 18.27 59.43
CA ASN A 23 -32.33 18.96 60.09
C ASN A 23 -32.14 18.49 61.55
N ALA A 24 -30.90 18.57 62.07
CA ALA A 24 -30.63 18.88 63.49
C ALA A 24 -29.18 19.39 63.72
N SER A 25 -29.06 20.40 64.58
CA SER A 25 -27.87 21.17 64.96
C SER A 25 -27.30 20.74 66.33
N VAL A 26 -25.97 20.80 66.53
CA VAL A 26 -25.29 20.73 67.85
C VAL A 26 -24.08 21.68 67.89
N THR A 27 -23.86 22.25 69.08
CA THR A 27 -23.13 23.46 69.47
C THR A 27 -21.61 23.29 69.73
N THR A 28 -20.94 24.44 69.74
CA THR A 28 -19.52 24.87 69.81
C THR A 28 -18.64 24.38 70.97
N GLU A 29 -17.33 24.17 70.73
CA GLU A 29 -16.26 24.35 71.72
C GLU A 29 -14.96 24.89 71.08
N THR A 30 -14.33 25.89 71.71
CA THR A 30 -13.22 26.71 71.19
C THR A 30 -11.88 26.31 71.85
N ARG A 31 -10.82 26.02 71.08
CA ARG A 31 -9.42 25.88 71.58
C ARG A 31 -8.40 26.46 70.58
N PRO A 32 -7.24 26.96 71.03
CA PRO A 32 -6.50 28.02 70.33
C PRO A 32 -5.57 27.51 69.21
N ILE A 33 -5.48 28.29 68.14
CA ILE A 33 -4.58 28.08 67.00
C ILE A 33 -3.14 28.43 67.42
N ARG A 34 -2.25 27.43 67.48
CA ARG A 34 -0.79 27.64 67.48
C ARG A 34 -0.15 26.93 66.28
N ARG A 35 0.48 27.76 65.44
CA ARG A 35 1.62 27.49 64.52
C ARG A 35 1.39 26.55 63.32
N ARG A 36 1.08 27.12 62.15
CA ARG A 36 1.48 26.59 60.82
C ARG A 36 2.22 27.68 60.05
N PHE A 37 3.53 27.78 60.20
CA PHE A 37 4.34 28.73 59.40
C PHE A 37 5.74 28.24 59.01
N LEU A 38 6.00 26.92 59.00
CA LEU A 38 7.36 26.41 58.67
C LEU A 38 7.40 25.20 57.69
N LEU A 39 6.30 24.85 57.00
CA LEU A 39 6.33 23.78 55.99
C LEU A 39 6.40 24.26 54.53
N ASN A 40 6.04 25.51 54.24
CA ASN A 40 5.89 25.98 52.86
C ASN A 40 7.21 26.38 52.19
N ASP A 41 8.24 26.73 52.96
CA ASP A 41 9.51 27.13 52.36
C ASP A 41 10.26 25.93 51.79
N ARG A 42 10.31 24.80 52.50
CA ARG A 42 11.00 23.59 52.02
C ARG A 42 10.42 23.04 50.70
N LEU A 43 9.11 23.13 50.53
CA LEU A 43 8.43 22.71 49.28
C LEU A 43 8.72 23.68 48.13
N ARG A 44 8.76 24.99 48.40
CA ARG A 44 9.09 26.01 47.40
C ARG A 44 10.54 25.93 46.96
N THR A 45 11.47 25.74 47.90
CA THR A 45 12.89 25.56 47.58
C THR A 45 13.12 24.28 46.78
N GLY A 46 12.45 23.18 47.14
CA GLY A 46 12.52 21.92 46.40
C GLY A 46 12.03 22.04 44.95
N MET A 47 10.92 22.77 44.73
CA MET A 47 10.37 23.00 43.40
C MET A 47 11.30 23.86 42.52
N LEU A 48 11.94 24.89 43.07
CA LEU A 48 12.89 25.74 42.34
C LEU A 48 14.17 24.99 41.95
N VAL A 49 14.67 24.11 42.83
CA VAL A 49 15.82 23.25 42.50
C VAL A 49 15.47 22.28 41.38
N LEU A 50 14.29 21.65 41.42
CA LEU A 50 13.84 20.72 40.39
C LEU A 50 13.73 21.40 39.01
N LEU A 51 13.19 22.62 38.98
CA LEU A 51 13.03 23.39 37.76
C LEU A 51 14.38 23.85 37.20
N GLY A 52 15.34 24.19 38.06
CA GLY A 52 16.72 24.47 37.67
C GLY A 52 17.42 23.26 37.06
N VAL A 53 17.26 22.08 37.65
CA VAL A 53 17.81 20.81 37.10
C VAL A 53 17.21 20.50 35.73
N LEU A 54 15.89 20.67 35.57
CA LEU A 54 15.21 20.43 34.30
C LEU A 54 15.74 21.35 33.19
N VAL A 55 15.94 22.64 33.48
CA VAL A 55 16.51 23.60 32.53
C VAL A 55 17.94 23.22 32.12
N ILE A 56 18.76 22.76 33.07
CA ILE A 56 20.12 22.29 32.79
C ILE A 56 20.08 21.05 31.88
N VAL A 57 19.18 20.09 32.14
CA VAL A 57 19.01 18.91 31.28
C VAL A 57 18.59 19.31 29.86
N ILE A 58 17.66 20.25 29.72
CA ILE A 58 17.24 20.75 28.41
C ILE A 58 18.39 21.47 27.70
N LEU A 59 19.18 22.29 28.40
CA LEU A 59 20.37 22.93 27.85
C LEU A 59 21.43 21.92 27.44
N VAL A 60 21.66 20.86 28.22
CA VAL A 60 22.56 19.76 27.87
C VAL A 60 22.02 19.04 26.62
N LEU A 61 20.72 18.75 26.53
CA LEU A 61 20.13 18.14 25.33
C LEU A 61 20.20 19.06 24.10
N LEU A 62 20.15 20.38 24.26
CA LEU A 62 20.34 21.33 23.16
C LEU A 62 21.81 21.46 22.73
N VAL A 63 22.74 21.43 23.67
CA VAL A 63 24.19 21.53 23.39
C VAL A 63 24.74 20.21 22.84
N PHE A 64 24.31 19.07 23.38
CA PHE A 64 24.77 17.74 23.00
C PHE A 64 23.87 17.04 21.96
N GLY A 65 22.60 17.44 21.81
CA GLY A 65 21.72 16.93 20.75
C GLY A 65 21.95 17.55 19.38
N ILE A 66 22.75 18.62 19.29
CA ILE A 66 23.13 19.27 18.02
C ILE A 66 24.57 18.88 17.60
N THR A 67 25.39 18.32 18.50
CA THR A 67 26.72 17.81 18.15
C THR A 67 26.64 16.33 17.81
N GLY A 68 26.19 16.05 16.58
CA GLY A 68 26.15 14.71 16.00
C GLY A 68 27.51 14.03 16.07
N TRP A 69 27.65 13.08 16.99
CA TRP A 69 28.64 12.01 16.87
C TRP A 69 28.25 11.15 15.67
N SER A 70 28.75 11.54 14.51
CA SER A 70 28.81 10.69 13.32
C SER A 70 29.72 9.51 13.64
N LEU A 71 29.16 8.46 14.26
CA LEU A 71 29.61 7.11 13.94
C LEU A 71 29.48 7.01 12.42
N SER A 72 30.60 6.95 11.71
CA SER A 72 30.64 6.59 10.30
C SER A 72 30.10 5.17 10.14
N ALA A 73 28.78 5.01 10.28
CA ALA A 73 28.07 3.95 9.62
C ALA A 73 28.36 4.17 8.14
N ARG A 74 29.11 3.26 7.54
CA ARG A 74 29.20 3.20 6.07
C ARG A 74 27.78 3.38 5.55
N PRO A 75 27.52 4.32 4.64
CA PRO A 75 26.20 4.41 4.02
C PRO A 75 25.98 3.08 3.32
N GLN A 76 25.18 2.20 3.93
CA GLN A 76 24.45 1.22 3.15
C GLN A 76 23.60 2.05 2.23
N SER A 77 23.90 1.98 0.94
CA SER A 77 23.21 2.64 -0.16
C SER A 77 21.76 2.18 -0.18
N ARG A 78 20.93 2.68 0.75
CA ARG A 78 19.48 2.66 0.62
C ARG A 78 19.17 3.57 -0.55
N LEU A 79 18.89 2.95 -1.69
CA LEU A 79 18.28 3.62 -2.84
C LEU A 79 17.08 4.44 -2.34
N ALA A 80 16.95 5.68 -2.81
CA ALA A 80 15.81 6.50 -2.42
C ALA A 80 14.49 5.83 -2.90
N PRO A 81 13.32 6.13 -2.29
CA PRO A 81 12.05 5.55 -2.73
C PRO A 81 11.79 5.68 -4.23
N ARG A 82 12.12 6.84 -4.82
CA ARG A 82 12.04 7.03 -6.27
C ARG A 82 13.00 6.10 -7.03
N ASP A 83 14.21 5.89 -6.53
CA ASP A 83 15.23 5.06 -7.20
C ASP A 83 14.94 3.57 -7.01
N LEU A 84 14.16 3.20 -5.97
CA LEU A 84 13.60 1.87 -5.78
C LEU A 84 12.44 1.58 -6.76
N ILE A 85 11.63 2.60 -7.09
CA ILE A 85 10.48 2.49 -8.01
C ILE A 85 10.94 2.60 -9.47
N LEU A 86 11.85 3.52 -9.75
CA LEU A 86 12.38 3.84 -11.06
C LEU A 86 13.65 3.03 -11.37
N GLN A 87 13.85 1.85 -10.78
CA GLN A 87 14.99 1.02 -11.16
C GLN A 87 14.90 0.79 -12.67
N PRO A 88 15.78 1.42 -13.47
CA PRO A 88 15.71 1.23 -14.91
C PRO A 88 16.00 -0.24 -15.19
N PRO A 89 15.49 -0.82 -16.29
CA PRO A 89 16.14 -2.00 -16.84
C PRO A 89 17.61 -1.60 -17.01
N THR A 90 18.51 -2.21 -16.24
CA THR A 90 19.93 -1.92 -16.39
C THR A 90 20.37 -2.62 -17.67
N VAL A 91 20.03 -2.01 -18.81
CA VAL A 91 20.73 -2.30 -20.05
C VAL A 91 22.15 -1.86 -19.77
N ALA A 92 23.03 -2.83 -19.45
CA ALA A 92 24.45 -2.57 -19.41
C ALA A 92 24.80 -1.87 -20.73
N PRO A 93 25.47 -0.71 -20.73
CA PRO A 93 25.83 -0.06 -21.97
C PRO A 93 26.69 -1.04 -22.76
N VAL A 94 26.15 -1.59 -23.84
CA VAL A 94 26.97 -2.24 -24.85
C VAL A 94 27.89 -1.14 -25.34
N ALA A 95 29.19 -1.29 -25.09
CA ALA A 95 30.19 -0.33 -25.49
C ALA A 95 30.19 -0.22 -27.02
N GLY A 96 29.48 0.78 -27.53
CA GLY A 96 29.29 1.00 -28.96
C GLY A 96 28.17 2.01 -29.18
N SER A 97 28.54 3.30 -29.17
CA SER A 97 27.78 4.44 -29.73
C SER A 97 26.28 4.20 -29.96
N VAL A 98 25.48 4.19 -28.89
CA VAL A 98 24.04 4.42 -29.03
C VAL A 98 23.89 5.94 -29.17
N PRO A 99 23.38 6.47 -30.30
CA PRO A 99 23.06 7.89 -30.38
C PRO A 99 22.10 8.21 -29.23
N SER A 100 22.38 9.30 -28.52
CA SER A 100 21.49 9.84 -27.48
C SER A 100 20.10 10.01 -28.06
N VAL A 101 19.22 9.03 -27.81
CA VAL A 101 17.81 9.12 -28.17
C VAL A 101 17.28 10.34 -27.42
N PRO A 102 16.71 11.36 -28.09
CA PRO A 102 16.09 12.46 -27.38
C PRO A 102 15.01 11.84 -26.49
N THR A 103 15.19 11.95 -25.17
CA THR A 103 14.17 11.56 -24.20
C THR A 103 13.04 12.59 -24.35
N THR A 104 12.12 12.35 -25.28
CA THR A 104 10.87 13.08 -25.29
C THR A 104 10.21 12.78 -23.97
N VAL A 105 10.16 13.77 -23.08
CA VAL A 105 9.37 13.67 -21.85
C VAL A 105 7.93 13.55 -22.31
N VAL A 106 7.38 12.35 -22.16
CA VAL A 106 5.97 12.10 -22.40
C VAL A 106 5.23 12.49 -21.13
N ASP A 107 4.16 13.27 -21.25
CA ASP A 107 3.32 13.63 -20.11
C ASP A 107 2.11 12.70 -20.00
N VAL A 108 1.54 12.62 -18.80
CA VAL A 108 0.22 11.99 -18.62
C VAL A 108 -0.80 12.85 -19.36
N ALA A 109 -1.52 12.26 -20.32
CA ALA A 109 -2.48 12.98 -21.12
C ALA A 109 -3.61 13.51 -20.22
N PRO A 110 -4.16 14.72 -20.46
CA PRO A 110 -5.14 15.34 -19.56
C PRO A 110 -6.33 14.45 -19.21
N ARG A 111 -6.81 13.64 -20.17
CA ARG A 111 -7.90 12.68 -19.94
C ARG A 111 -7.56 11.62 -18.88
N PHE A 112 -6.31 11.20 -18.83
CA PHE A 112 -5.84 10.12 -17.95
C PHE A 112 -5.24 10.64 -16.65
N ALA A 113 -5.07 11.95 -16.47
CA ALA A 113 -4.38 12.53 -15.31
C ALA A 113 -5.00 12.12 -13.97
N ALA A 114 -6.32 12.25 -13.82
CA ALA A 114 -6.99 11.84 -12.58
C ALA A 114 -6.93 10.33 -12.36
N ALA A 115 -7.12 9.55 -13.44
CA ALA A 115 -7.04 8.10 -13.39
C ALA A 115 -5.64 7.60 -13.03
N TYR A 116 -4.60 8.26 -13.52
CA TYR A 116 -3.21 7.92 -13.21
C TYR A 116 -2.95 8.01 -11.70
N GLU A 117 -3.36 9.10 -11.05
CA GLU A 117 -3.24 9.24 -9.60
C GLU A 117 -4.07 8.20 -8.84
N GLN A 118 -5.32 7.97 -9.24
CA GLN A 118 -6.20 6.98 -8.62
C GLN A 118 -5.68 5.54 -8.76
N LEU A 119 -5.10 5.22 -9.91
CA LEU A 119 -4.49 3.93 -10.23
C LEU A 119 -3.07 3.81 -9.65
N GLY A 120 -2.65 4.72 -8.76
CA GLY A 120 -1.42 4.63 -7.96
C GLY A 120 -0.17 5.22 -8.61
N GLY A 121 -0.36 6.01 -9.67
CA GLY A 121 0.64 6.87 -10.29
C GLY A 121 1.97 6.18 -10.54
N LEU A 122 3.05 6.86 -10.18
CA LEU A 122 4.41 6.40 -10.44
C LEU A 122 4.71 5.02 -9.82
N ARG A 123 4.15 4.73 -8.65
CA ARG A 123 4.43 3.48 -7.94
C ARG A 123 3.83 2.25 -8.64
N ARG A 124 2.63 2.38 -9.22
CA ARG A 124 1.92 1.26 -9.86
C ARG A 124 2.02 1.29 -11.38
N LEU A 125 1.85 2.44 -12.01
CA LEU A 125 1.86 2.58 -13.47
C LEU A 125 3.27 2.89 -14.01
N GLY A 126 4.11 3.57 -13.22
CA GLY A 126 5.40 4.08 -13.69
C GLY A 126 5.24 5.33 -14.56
N LEU A 127 6.31 5.72 -15.24
CA LEU A 127 6.27 6.89 -16.13
C LEU A 127 5.41 6.61 -17.37
N PRO A 128 4.74 7.62 -17.94
CA PRO A 128 4.11 7.49 -19.26
C PRO A 128 5.17 7.26 -20.34
N ILE A 129 4.88 6.35 -21.27
CA ILE A 129 5.78 5.98 -22.38
C ILE A 129 5.19 6.26 -23.76
N SER A 130 3.91 6.65 -23.81
CA SER A 130 3.23 7.08 -25.03
C SER A 130 2.33 8.29 -24.78
N PRO A 131 1.99 9.09 -25.81
CA PRO A 131 0.82 9.96 -25.74
C PRO A 131 -0.47 9.11 -25.60
N ALA A 132 -1.63 9.76 -25.46
CA ALA A 132 -2.90 9.07 -25.62
C ALA A 132 -3.07 8.59 -27.07
N LEU A 133 -3.46 7.33 -27.25
CA LEU A 133 -3.58 6.65 -28.53
C LEU A 133 -4.96 6.02 -28.66
N LEU A 134 -5.43 5.81 -29.89
CA LEU A 134 -6.56 4.95 -30.16
C LEU A 134 -6.05 3.52 -30.43
N TYR A 135 -6.40 2.57 -29.57
CA TYR A 135 -6.00 1.18 -29.66
C TYR A 135 -7.23 0.28 -29.55
N ASN A 136 -7.48 -0.57 -30.56
CA ASN A 136 -8.67 -1.43 -30.65
C ASN A 136 -10.00 -0.68 -30.43
N GLY A 137 -10.10 0.55 -30.96
CA GLY A 137 -11.30 1.39 -30.84
C GLY A 137 -11.47 2.09 -29.49
N ARG A 138 -10.49 1.96 -28.58
CA ARG A 138 -10.49 2.60 -27.26
C ARG A 138 -9.36 3.61 -27.14
N GLU A 139 -9.60 4.73 -26.47
CA GLU A 139 -8.52 5.65 -26.11
C GLU A 139 -7.72 5.04 -24.96
N VAL A 140 -6.41 5.00 -25.08
CA VAL A 140 -5.49 4.39 -24.11
C VAL A 140 -4.26 5.27 -23.92
N GLN A 141 -3.60 5.14 -22.78
CA GLN A 141 -2.24 5.62 -22.61
C GLN A 141 -1.35 4.50 -22.05
N TRP A 142 -0.15 4.35 -22.61
CA TRP A 142 0.83 3.40 -22.13
C TRP A 142 1.74 4.05 -21.09
N PHE A 143 2.01 3.29 -20.04
CA PHE A 143 2.96 3.57 -18.98
C PHE A 143 3.95 2.41 -18.87
N GLU A 144 5.05 2.59 -18.16
CA GLU A 144 6.09 1.57 -18.03
C GLU A 144 5.55 0.20 -17.60
N ARG A 145 4.59 0.17 -16.67
CA ARG A 145 4.09 -1.06 -16.04
C ARG A 145 2.75 -1.53 -16.57
N ALA A 146 2.02 -0.67 -17.30
CA ALA A 146 0.63 -0.94 -17.67
C ALA A 146 0.15 -0.11 -18.87
N ARG A 147 -0.95 -0.54 -19.48
CA ARG A 147 -1.80 0.29 -20.36
C ARG A 147 -3.03 0.71 -19.57
N VAL A 148 -3.38 1.99 -19.56
CA VAL A 148 -4.67 2.45 -19.01
C VAL A 148 -5.64 2.69 -20.16
N GLU A 149 -6.84 2.16 -20.04
CA GLU A 149 -7.89 2.16 -21.04
C GLU A 149 -9.07 2.99 -20.54
N TYR A 150 -9.59 3.89 -21.41
CA TYR A 150 -10.75 4.73 -21.11
C TYR A 150 -12.06 4.07 -21.58
N TRP A 151 -13.04 3.97 -20.69
CA TRP A 151 -14.35 3.37 -20.88
C TRP A 151 -15.47 4.41 -20.77
N PRO A 152 -15.74 5.19 -21.85
CA PRO A 152 -16.77 6.24 -21.83
C PRO A 152 -18.16 5.72 -21.49
N GLU A 153 -18.47 4.48 -21.87
CA GLU A 153 -19.73 3.81 -21.55
C GLU A 153 -19.90 3.53 -20.05
N LEU A 154 -18.82 3.61 -19.27
CA LEU A 154 -18.78 3.44 -17.81
C LEU A 154 -18.53 4.77 -17.08
N SER A 155 -18.76 5.91 -17.75
CA SER A 155 -18.43 7.22 -17.18
C SER A 155 -19.16 7.48 -15.86
N GLY A 156 -18.41 8.00 -14.88
CA GLY A 156 -18.89 8.23 -13.52
C GLY A 156 -18.86 6.98 -12.62
N THR A 157 -18.40 5.83 -13.13
CA THR A 157 -18.19 4.62 -12.31
C THR A 157 -16.70 4.42 -11.99
N PRO A 158 -16.35 3.60 -10.97
CA PRO A 158 -14.97 3.20 -10.71
C PRO A 158 -14.29 2.41 -11.86
N TYR A 159 -15.02 2.08 -12.92
CA TYR A 159 -14.53 1.29 -14.06
C TYR A 159 -14.35 2.12 -15.33
N GLU A 160 -14.57 3.44 -15.26
CA GLU A 160 -14.33 4.37 -16.37
C GLU A 160 -12.88 4.33 -16.86
N PHE A 161 -11.92 4.09 -15.95
CA PHE A 161 -10.52 3.88 -16.31
C PHE A 161 -10.01 2.58 -15.72
N GLN A 162 -9.34 1.81 -16.57
CA GLN A 162 -9.05 0.42 -16.27
C GLN A 162 -7.67 0.04 -16.82
N ILE A 163 -6.88 -0.72 -16.07
CA ILE A 163 -5.63 -1.27 -16.57
C ILE A 163 -5.96 -2.34 -17.63
N GLY A 164 -5.34 -2.34 -18.81
CA GLY A 164 -5.57 -3.39 -19.82
C GLY A 164 -5.18 -4.78 -19.30
N LEU A 165 -5.56 -5.84 -20.02
CA LEU A 165 -5.18 -7.23 -19.71
C LEU A 165 -3.71 -7.53 -20.09
N VAL A 166 -2.80 -6.63 -19.72
CA VAL A 166 -1.37 -6.66 -20.12
C VAL A 166 -0.67 -7.92 -19.63
N GLY A 167 -1.13 -8.53 -18.53
CA GLY A 167 -0.61 -9.81 -18.07
C GLY A 167 -1.01 -10.96 -19.00
N VAL A 168 -2.29 -11.03 -19.38
CA VAL A 168 -2.79 -12.02 -20.36
C VAL A 168 -2.10 -11.86 -21.71
N GLU A 169 -2.02 -10.63 -22.22
CA GLU A 169 -1.38 -10.33 -23.52
C GLU A 169 0.10 -10.73 -23.51
N TYR A 170 0.82 -10.39 -22.45
CA TYR A 170 2.25 -10.67 -22.36
C TYR A 170 2.55 -12.17 -22.35
N VAL A 171 1.75 -12.96 -21.62
CA VAL A 171 1.95 -14.42 -21.53
C VAL A 171 1.20 -15.21 -22.59
N ALA A 172 0.58 -14.57 -23.58
CA ALA A 172 -0.13 -15.25 -24.65
C ALA A 172 0.74 -16.33 -25.31
N GLY A 173 0.22 -17.55 -25.36
CA GLY A 173 0.92 -18.75 -25.86
C GLY A 173 1.78 -19.48 -24.84
N ARG A 174 1.92 -18.99 -23.60
CA ARG A 174 2.55 -19.72 -22.49
C ARG A 174 1.51 -20.61 -21.81
N THR A 175 1.94 -21.80 -21.41
CA THR A 175 1.18 -22.67 -20.51
C THR A 175 1.85 -22.67 -19.13
N PHE A 176 1.07 -22.47 -18.08
CA PHE A 176 1.52 -22.54 -16.70
C PHE A 176 0.97 -23.81 -16.05
N LEU A 177 1.82 -24.51 -15.32
CA LEU A 177 1.41 -25.68 -14.56
C LEU A 177 0.52 -25.25 -13.39
N ARG A 178 -0.70 -25.77 -13.36
CA ARG A 178 -1.64 -25.52 -12.26
C ARG A 178 -1.30 -26.40 -11.06
N PRO A 179 -1.36 -25.85 -9.84
CA PRO A 179 -1.34 -26.67 -8.63
C PRO A 179 -2.61 -27.50 -8.53
N ASP A 180 -2.57 -28.56 -7.71
CA ASP A 180 -3.79 -29.22 -7.26
C ASP A 180 -4.68 -28.21 -6.49
N PRO A 181 -6.02 -28.30 -6.60
CA PRO A 181 -6.91 -27.44 -5.82
C PRO A 181 -6.63 -27.55 -4.31
N PHE A 182 -6.69 -26.42 -3.62
CA PHE A 182 -6.47 -26.34 -2.17
C PHE A 182 -7.44 -25.36 -1.51
N GLU A 183 -7.66 -25.56 -0.21
CA GLU A 183 -8.50 -24.67 0.59
C GLU A 183 -7.79 -23.34 0.88
N SER A 184 -8.56 -22.25 0.78
CA SER A 184 -8.04 -20.92 1.10
C SER A 184 -7.79 -20.76 2.61
N ARG A 185 -6.71 -20.06 2.94
CA ARG A 185 -6.25 -19.72 4.30
C ARG A 185 -5.87 -18.22 4.35
N PRO A 186 -5.69 -17.62 5.54
CA PRO A 186 -5.41 -16.19 5.65
C PRO A 186 -4.21 -15.68 4.84
N ASP A 187 -3.18 -16.50 4.66
CA ASP A 187 -1.94 -16.19 3.94
C ASP A 187 -1.85 -16.83 2.55
N LEU A 188 -2.90 -17.50 2.10
CA LEU A 188 -2.94 -18.22 0.83
C LEU A 188 -4.37 -18.33 0.29
N ARG A 189 -4.68 -17.67 -0.82
CA ARG A 189 -6.00 -17.69 -1.44
C ARG A 189 -5.99 -18.49 -2.74
N TYR A 190 -6.92 -19.42 -2.88
CA TYR A 190 -7.20 -20.16 -4.11
C TYR A 190 -8.29 -19.47 -4.93
N PHE A 191 -8.13 -19.44 -6.26
CA PHE A 191 -9.09 -18.87 -7.20
C PHE A 191 -9.57 -19.96 -8.16
N PRO A 192 -10.79 -20.51 -7.97
CA PRO A 192 -11.31 -21.59 -8.81
C PRO A 192 -11.50 -21.17 -10.28
N GLU A 193 -11.64 -19.87 -10.56
CA GLU A 193 -11.81 -19.32 -11.91
C GLU A 193 -10.62 -19.58 -12.81
N THR A 194 -9.41 -19.57 -12.25
CA THR A 194 -8.16 -19.81 -13.00
C THR A 194 -7.43 -21.08 -12.57
N GLY A 195 -7.76 -21.62 -11.40
CA GLY A 195 -7.10 -22.77 -10.80
C GLY A 195 -5.72 -22.45 -10.21
N PHE A 196 -5.43 -21.16 -9.99
CA PHE A 196 -4.20 -20.71 -9.33
C PHE A 196 -4.51 -20.11 -7.96
N GLY A 197 -3.48 -19.94 -7.15
CA GLY A 197 -3.60 -19.18 -5.91
C GLY A 197 -2.49 -18.18 -5.71
N VAL A 198 -2.69 -17.31 -4.73
CA VAL A 198 -1.80 -16.21 -4.39
C VAL A 198 -1.50 -16.31 -2.90
N GLY A 199 -0.22 -16.26 -2.53
CA GLY A 199 0.20 -16.40 -1.14
C GLY A 199 1.14 -15.29 -0.67
N GLY A 200 1.39 -15.29 0.64
CA GLY A 200 2.43 -14.48 1.29
C GLY A 200 2.41 -13.00 0.90
N LEU A 201 3.59 -12.47 0.54
CA LEU A 201 3.76 -11.05 0.21
C LEU A 201 2.98 -10.64 -1.04
N PHE A 202 2.75 -11.54 -1.99
CA PHE A 202 1.95 -11.25 -3.18
C PHE A 202 0.47 -11.15 -2.84
N LEU A 203 -0.05 -12.00 -1.95
CA LEU A 203 -1.44 -11.90 -1.51
C LEU A 203 -1.67 -10.59 -0.75
N GLN A 204 -0.77 -10.28 0.20
CA GLN A 204 -0.83 -9.03 0.94
C GLN A 204 -0.82 -7.82 -0.01
N TYR A 205 0.12 -7.77 -0.95
CA TYR A 205 0.19 -6.68 -1.91
C TYR A 205 -1.07 -6.60 -2.79
N TRP A 206 -1.60 -7.74 -3.25
CA TRP A 206 -2.82 -7.79 -4.05
C TRP A 206 -4.00 -7.17 -3.28
N GLU A 207 -4.22 -7.59 -2.04
CA GLU A 207 -5.33 -7.10 -1.20
C GLU A 207 -5.21 -5.62 -0.87
N GLU A 208 -4.01 -5.15 -0.50
CA GLU A 208 -3.75 -3.75 -0.14
C GLU A 208 -3.85 -2.79 -1.34
N ASN A 209 -3.69 -3.29 -2.57
CA ASN A 209 -3.61 -2.45 -3.77
C ASN A 209 -4.80 -2.65 -4.71
N GLY A 210 -5.98 -2.98 -4.18
CA GLY A 210 -7.26 -2.97 -4.91
C GLY A 210 -7.66 -4.31 -5.54
N GLY A 211 -6.90 -5.37 -5.27
CA GLY A 211 -7.23 -6.75 -5.56
C GLY A 211 -7.75 -6.99 -6.98
N LEU A 212 -8.91 -7.63 -7.08
CA LEU A 212 -9.47 -8.10 -8.34
C LEU A 212 -9.68 -6.97 -9.35
N GLN A 213 -10.13 -5.80 -8.88
CA GLN A 213 -10.35 -4.66 -9.77
C GLN A 213 -9.04 -4.13 -10.37
N SER A 214 -7.95 -4.14 -9.61
CA SER A 214 -6.67 -3.59 -10.07
C SER A 214 -5.85 -4.59 -10.88
N PHE A 215 -5.83 -5.85 -10.48
CA PHE A 215 -4.90 -6.85 -11.02
C PHE A 215 -5.58 -7.99 -11.76
N GLY A 216 -6.87 -8.21 -11.54
CA GLY A 216 -7.57 -9.41 -12.00
C GLY A 216 -7.15 -10.67 -11.24
N TYR A 217 -7.53 -11.82 -11.79
CA TYR A 217 -7.19 -13.12 -11.24
C TYR A 217 -5.71 -13.50 -11.46
N PRO A 218 -5.12 -14.34 -10.60
CA PRO A 218 -3.82 -14.93 -10.89
C PRO A 218 -3.92 -15.88 -12.09
N ILE A 219 -2.96 -15.81 -13.01
CA ILE A 219 -2.90 -16.66 -14.21
C ILE A 219 -1.65 -17.55 -14.25
N SER A 220 -0.86 -17.53 -13.18
CA SER A 220 0.27 -18.44 -12.94
C SER A 220 0.43 -18.74 -11.45
N ALA A 221 1.20 -19.79 -11.12
CA ALA A 221 1.83 -19.90 -9.81
C ALA A 221 2.97 -18.88 -9.67
N GLU A 222 3.56 -18.77 -8.48
CA GLU A 222 4.82 -18.02 -8.32
C GLU A 222 6.01 -18.84 -8.86
N PHE A 223 6.97 -18.18 -9.53
CA PHE A 223 8.16 -18.82 -10.06
C PHE A 223 9.32 -17.84 -10.24
N ASP A 224 10.53 -18.36 -10.43
CA ASP A 224 11.70 -17.50 -10.69
C ASP A 224 11.87 -17.25 -12.19
N GLU A 225 12.04 -15.98 -12.57
CA GLU A 225 12.17 -15.54 -13.95
C GLU A 225 13.37 -14.60 -14.11
N VAL A 226 14.20 -14.84 -15.12
CA VAL A 226 15.37 -14.01 -15.42
C VAL A 226 14.97 -12.99 -16.49
N GLN A 227 14.93 -11.72 -16.10
CA GLN A 227 14.60 -10.61 -16.99
C GLN A 227 15.67 -10.40 -18.06
N PRO A 228 15.36 -9.69 -19.17
CA PRO A 228 16.33 -9.43 -20.24
C PRO A 228 17.61 -8.71 -19.77
N ASP A 229 17.56 -8.00 -18.64
CA ASP A 229 18.72 -7.35 -18.01
C ASP A 229 19.59 -8.31 -17.15
N GLY A 230 19.23 -9.59 -17.11
CA GLY A 230 19.94 -10.65 -16.38
C GLY A 230 19.56 -10.77 -14.90
N ARG A 231 18.65 -9.94 -14.39
CA ARG A 231 18.20 -10.04 -12.99
C ARG A 231 17.14 -11.12 -12.83
N ALA A 232 17.27 -11.92 -11.77
CA ALA A 232 16.28 -12.92 -11.40
C ALA A 232 15.32 -12.36 -10.34
N PHE A 233 14.03 -12.54 -10.55
CA PHE A 233 13.00 -12.23 -9.56
C PHE A 233 12.07 -13.42 -9.36
N ARG A 234 11.56 -13.55 -8.13
CA ARG A 234 10.33 -14.31 -7.92
C ARG A 234 9.19 -13.49 -8.49
N VAL A 235 8.40 -14.09 -9.39
CA VAL A 235 7.30 -13.42 -10.07
C VAL A 235 6.01 -14.22 -10.00
N GLN A 236 4.89 -13.53 -10.16
CA GLN A 236 3.59 -14.13 -10.43
C GLN A 236 2.83 -13.27 -11.44
N TYR A 237 2.19 -13.90 -12.41
CA TYR A 237 1.35 -13.23 -13.39
C TYR A 237 -0.09 -13.19 -12.94
N PHE A 238 -0.71 -12.04 -13.13
CA PHE A 238 -2.14 -11.77 -12.99
C PHE A 238 -2.68 -11.32 -14.34
N GLU A 239 -4.00 -11.24 -14.51
CA GLU A 239 -4.58 -10.81 -15.79
C GLU A 239 -4.08 -9.43 -16.24
N ARG A 240 -3.87 -8.50 -15.30
CA ARG A 240 -3.59 -7.09 -15.57
C ARG A 240 -2.20 -6.64 -15.11
N ALA A 241 -1.36 -7.55 -14.60
CA ALA A 241 -0.04 -7.21 -14.08
C ALA A 241 0.87 -8.43 -13.96
N ARG A 242 2.17 -8.19 -13.79
CA ARG A 242 3.14 -9.14 -13.22
C ARG A 242 3.63 -8.58 -11.90
N PHE A 243 3.58 -9.36 -10.84
CA PHE A 243 4.23 -8.99 -9.58
C PHE A 243 5.65 -9.50 -9.56
N GLU A 244 6.55 -8.70 -9.02
CA GLU A 244 7.97 -9.01 -8.84
C GLU A 244 8.35 -8.79 -7.39
N LEU A 245 9.01 -9.77 -6.79
CA LEU A 245 9.59 -9.63 -5.47
C LEU A 245 11.00 -9.06 -5.60
N HIS A 246 11.27 -7.92 -4.96
CA HIS A 246 12.56 -7.24 -4.96
C HIS A 246 13.23 -7.37 -3.58
N PRO A 247 14.15 -8.34 -3.39
CA PRO A 247 14.80 -8.55 -2.09
C PRO A 247 15.60 -7.34 -1.59
N ALA A 248 16.14 -6.54 -2.51
CA ALA A 248 16.85 -5.30 -2.19
C ALA A 248 15.95 -4.23 -1.52
N ALA A 249 14.63 -4.36 -1.65
CA ALA A 249 13.64 -3.50 -1.04
C ALA A 249 12.95 -4.15 0.18
N ALA A 250 13.50 -5.24 0.72
CA ALA A 250 12.96 -5.94 1.88
C ALA A 250 12.77 -4.98 3.08
N GLY A 251 11.64 -5.15 3.79
CA GLY A 251 11.25 -4.27 4.90
C GLY A 251 10.72 -2.90 4.47
N THR A 252 10.49 -2.67 3.17
CA THR A 252 9.84 -1.47 2.65
C THR A 252 8.53 -1.82 1.94
N PRO A 253 7.63 -0.83 1.72
CA PRO A 253 6.45 -1.03 0.87
C PRO A 253 6.76 -1.36 -0.61
N TYR A 254 8.03 -1.32 -1.02
CA TYR A 254 8.47 -1.56 -2.39
C TYR A 254 9.08 -2.96 -2.59
N VAL A 255 8.94 -3.85 -1.60
CA VAL A 255 9.39 -5.25 -1.70
C VAL A 255 8.63 -6.01 -2.79
N VAL A 256 7.37 -5.67 -3.04
CA VAL A 256 6.61 -6.13 -4.21
C VAL A 256 6.40 -4.92 -5.13
N GLN A 257 6.73 -5.10 -6.42
CA GLN A 257 6.51 -4.10 -7.45
C GLN A 257 5.83 -4.73 -8.66
N LEU A 258 5.25 -3.90 -9.52
CA LEU A 258 4.75 -4.38 -10.82
C LEU A 258 5.89 -4.40 -11.83
N GLY A 259 5.95 -5.47 -12.61
CA GLY A 259 6.86 -5.60 -13.74
C GLY A 259 6.52 -4.64 -14.87
N LEU A 260 7.51 -4.39 -15.74
CA LEU A 260 7.44 -3.42 -16.84
C LEU A 260 6.65 -3.94 -18.06
N LEU A 261 5.46 -4.50 -17.83
CA LEU A 261 4.67 -5.12 -18.91
C LEU A 261 4.18 -4.11 -19.95
N GLY A 262 3.96 -2.86 -19.54
CA GLY A 262 3.56 -1.80 -20.46
C GLY A 262 4.68 -1.48 -21.46
N SER A 263 5.90 -1.26 -20.98
CA SER A 263 7.09 -1.10 -21.83
C SER A 263 7.30 -2.32 -22.73
N ALA A 264 7.24 -3.51 -22.15
CA ALA A 264 7.54 -4.73 -22.89
C ALA A 264 6.55 -4.98 -24.04
N LEU A 265 5.25 -4.72 -23.82
CA LEU A 265 4.24 -4.84 -24.89
C LEU A 265 4.32 -3.69 -25.91
N TYR A 266 4.52 -2.45 -25.45
CA TYR A 266 4.54 -1.29 -26.34
C TYR A 266 5.76 -1.29 -27.28
N PHE A 267 6.93 -1.66 -26.77
CA PHE A 267 8.17 -1.72 -27.56
C PHE A 267 8.43 -3.10 -28.19
N GLY A 268 7.59 -4.11 -27.89
CA GLY A 268 7.77 -5.47 -28.40
C GLY A 268 9.03 -6.14 -27.88
N GLU A 269 9.35 -5.94 -26.60
CA GLU A 269 10.56 -6.49 -26.00
C GLU A 269 10.53 -8.03 -25.96
N PRO A 270 11.70 -8.69 -26.05
CA PRO A 270 11.78 -10.14 -25.90
C PRO A 270 11.25 -10.60 -24.56
N ARG A 271 10.56 -11.75 -24.56
CA ARG A 271 10.13 -12.39 -23.32
C ARG A 271 11.32 -12.98 -22.56
N PRO A 272 11.34 -12.88 -21.22
CA PRO A 272 12.38 -13.43 -20.38
C PRO A 272 12.43 -14.96 -20.44
N GLN A 273 13.57 -15.51 -20.02
CA GLN A 273 13.71 -16.95 -19.84
C GLN A 273 13.00 -17.37 -18.56
N THR A 274 12.08 -18.33 -18.71
CA THR A 274 11.25 -18.82 -17.62
C THR A 274 11.78 -20.14 -17.09
N VAL A 275 11.98 -20.24 -15.78
CA VAL A 275 12.18 -21.51 -15.09
C VAL A 275 10.93 -21.78 -14.24
N GLN A 276 9.96 -22.48 -14.82
CA GLN A 276 8.75 -22.82 -14.06
C GLN A 276 9.07 -23.94 -13.04
N PRO A 277 8.81 -23.74 -11.74
CA PRO A 277 8.87 -24.81 -10.77
C PRO A 277 7.76 -25.81 -11.06
N ARG A 278 8.02 -27.07 -10.73
CA ARG A 278 6.93 -28.03 -10.62
C ARG A 278 6.05 -27.56 -9.44
N PRO A 279 4.73 -27.46 -9.62
CA PRO A 279 3.84 -27.19 -8.50
C PRO A 279 4.13 -28.17 -7.38
N THR A 280 4.51 -27.66 -6.21
CA THR A 280 4.65 -28.50 -5.02
C THR A 280 3.26 -28.63 -4.42
N PRO A 281 2.80 -29.83 -4.03
CA PRO A 281 1.54 -29.99 -3.33
C PRO A 281 1.52 -29.05 -2.13
N VAL A 282 0.49 -28.21 -2.04
CA VAL A 282 0.26 -27.39 -0.86
C VAL A 282 -0.18 -28.34 0.27
N PRO A 283 0.50 -28.37 1.43
CA PRO A 283 0.11 -29.22 2.55
C PRO A 283 -1.20 -28.76 3.20
#